data_AF-A0A7S2GBK6-F1
#
_entry.id   AF-A0A7S2GBK6-F1
#
_cell.length_a   1.000
_cell.length_b   1.000
_cell.length_c   1.000
_cell.angle_alpha   90.00
_cell.angle_beta   90.00
_cell.angle_gamma   90.00
#
_symmetry.space_group_name_H-M   'P 1'
#
loop_
_entity.id
_entity.type
_entity.pdbx_description
1 polymer ?
#
loop_
_entity_poly.entity_id
_entity_poly.type
_entity_poly.pdbx_seq_one_letter_code
_entity_poly.pdbx_strand_id
1 'polypeptide(L)'
;ALAAGSFVAQPAAEVEQELPLDDACAAGEAGSEACELSLRQLRATQSSAPAAKHDHHEAAAASANATAASCTAEDAAQMKKLGSGNGDGSFPKITAECGRSAYRWFRFHSGDMSSCVQRRTSISETCAACFVAAGQYGVDHCKLQCLFGSWCSEGCLGCSSKASMAAQVCAGVAVPEAE
;
A
#
# COMPACT_ATOMS: atom_id res chain seq x y z
N ALA A 1 53.35 -17.28 11.29
CA ALA A 1 53.22 -16.00 12.01
C ALA A 1 51.77 -15.56 11.85
N LEU A 2 50.91 -15.72 12.87
CA LEU A 2 50.66 -14.78 13.99
C LEU A 2 50.22 -13.41 13.44
N ALA A 3 49.05 -12.83 13.75
CA ALA A 3 48.25 -12.95 14.97
C ALA A 3 46.77 -12.60 14.76
N ALA A 4 45.93 -13.23 15.58
CA ALA A 4 44.58 -12.79 15.91
C ALA A 4 44.65 -11.57 16.85
N GLY A 5 43.75 -10.60 16.67
CA GLY A 5 43.59 -9.44 17.55
C GLY A 5 42.23 -9.48 18.24
N SER A 6 42.24 -9.77 19.54
CA SER A 6 41.09 -9.72 20.45
C SER A 6 40.66 -8.29 20.74
N PHE A 7 39.36 -8.01 20.73
CA PHE A 7 38.80 -6.77 21.28
C PHE A 7 38.32 -7.03 22.71
N VAL A 8 38.91 -6.31 23.65
CA VAL A 8 38.63 -6.35 25.09
C VAL A 8 37.44 -5.43 25.39
N ALA A 9 36.44 -5.97 26.09
CA ALA A 9 35.37 -5.19 26.71
C ALA A 9 35.78 -4.76 28.12
N GLN A 10 35.48 -3.52 28.52
CA GLN A 10 35.33 -3.11 29.93
C GLN A 10 34.51 -1.81 30.07
N PRO A 11 33.91 -1.54 31.25
CA PRO A 11 32.58 -0.96 31.38
C PRO A 11 32.51 0.36 32.19
N ALA A 12 31.25 0.78 32.40
CA ALA A 12 30.70 1.57 33.50
C ALA A 12 30.93 3.09 33.51
N ALA A 13 29.83 3.84 33.48
CA ALA A 13 29.60 4.97 34.37
C ALA A 13 28.10 5.31 34.40
N GLU A 14 27.48 4.93 35.51
CA GLU A 14 26.20 5.40 36.03
C GLU A 14 26.38 6.87 36.45
N VAL A 15 25.45 7.75 36.07
CA VAL A 15 25.33 9.09 36.68
C VAL A 15 23.85 9.31 36.97
N GLU A 16 23.48 8.99 38.21
CA GLU A 16 22.34 9.60 38.89
C GLU A 16 22.55 11.11 38.96
N GLN A 17 21.56 11.86 38.50
CA GLN A 17 21.28 13.20 39.02
C GLN A 17 19.80 13.24 39.38
N GLU A 18 19.55 13.10 40.67
CA GLU A 18 18.31 13.51 41.33
C GLU A 18 18.09 15.04 41.18
N LEU A 19 16.85 15.43 41.48
CA LEU A 19 16.31 16.74 41.91
C LEU A 19 15.45 17.46 40.86
N PRO A 20 14.33 18.11 41.25
CA PRO A 20 13.42 17.84 42.36
C PRO A 20 11.93 17.78 41.90
N LEU A 21 11.10 17.04 42.64
CA LEU A 21 9.65 17.20 42.62
C LEU A 21 9.30 18.30 43.62
N ASP A 22 8.87 19.48 43.14
CA ASP A 22 8.16 20.43 44.00
C ASP A 22 7.01 21.12 43.24
N ASP A 23 5.87 21.07 43.92
CA ASP A 23 4.63 21.84 43.80
C ASP A 23 3.64 21.57 42.65
N ALA A 24 2.58 20.88 43.07
CA ALA A 24 1.30 20.76 42.42
C ALA A 24 0.74 22.12 41.97
N CYS A 25 0.14 22.13 40.80
CA CYS A 25 -0.51 23.28 40.19
C CYS A 25 -1.58 23.88 41.12
N ALA A 26 -1.26 25.01 41.76
CA ALA A 26 -2.24 25.87 42.41
C ALA A 26 -2.87 26.82 41.37
N ALA A 27 -4.20 26.94 41.44
CA ALA A 27 -5.03 27.74 40.55
C ALA A 27 -4.81 29.25 40.76
N GLY A 28 -4.65 30.01 39.67
CA GLY A 28 -4.65 31.47 39.70
C GLY A 28 -3.81 32.10 38.60
N GLU A 29 -4.41 32.25 37.42
CA GLU A 29 -4.14 33.24 36.36
C GLU A 29 -2.71 33.81 36.22
N ALA A 30 -1.83 33.04 35.54
CA ALA A 30 -0.80 33.48 34.57
C ALA A 30 0.28 32.39 34.42
N GLY A 31 0.05 31.39 33.54
CA GLY A 31 1.03 30.30 33.35
C GLY A 31 0.62 29.20 32.38
N SER A 32 -0.12 29.52 31.31
CA SER A 32 -0.70 28.52 30.41
C SER A 32 0.29 27.81 29.50
N GLU A 33 1.54 28.28 29.37
CA GLU A 33 2.46 27.72 28.36
C GLU A 33 3.40 26.65 28.93
N ALA A 34 3.81 26.76 30.21
CA ALA A 34 4.73 25.79 30.82
C ALA A 34 4.03 24.47 31.22
N CYS A 35 2.78 24.54 31.68
CA CYS A 35 2.05 23.35 32.13
C CYS A 35 1.53 22.48 30.96
N GLU A 36 1.17 23.10 29.83
CA GLU A 36 0.84 22.41 28.57
C GLU A 36 2.04 21.62 28.02
N LEU A 37 3.24 22.18 28.12
CA LEU A 37 4.48 21.52 27.69
C LEU A 37 4.77 20.28 28.55
N SER A 38 4.64 20.37 29.87
CA SER A 38 4.84 19.23 30.76
C SER A 38 3.77 18.14 30.60
N LEU A 39 2.50 18.48 30.34
CA LEU A 39 1.43 17.51 30.07
C LEU A 39 1.61 16.78 28.73
N ARG A 40 2.19 17.46 27.73
CA ARG A 40 2.58 16.84 26.46
C ARG A 40 3.80 15.93 26.61
N GLN A 41 4.78 16.32 27.44
CA GLN A 41 5.95 15.49 27.74
C GLN A 41 5.58 14.25 28.56
N LEU A 42 4.68 14.35 29.55
CA LEU A 42 4.19 13.22 30.34
C LEU A 42 3.34 12.22 29.54
N ARG A 43 2.62 12.67 28.51
CA ARG A 43 1.92 11.78 27.56
C ARG A 43 2.90 11.09 26.61
N ALA A 44 4.01 11.75 26.28
CA ALA A 44 5.08 11.14 25.48
C ALA A 44 5.86 10.07 26.28
N THR A 45 6.02 10.24 27.60
CA THR A 45 6.75 9.26 28.44
C THR A 45 5.89 8.12 28.99
N GLN A 46 4.57 8.29 29.10
CA GLN A 46 3.64 7.22 29.54
C GLN A 46 3.23 6.25 28.42
N SER A 47 3.61 6.51 27.17
CA SER A 47 3.36 5.59 26.05
C SER A 47 4.46 4.51 25.90
N SER A 48 5.23 4.26 26.96
CA SER A 48 6.29 3.25 26.98
C SER A 48 6.30 2.44 28.29
N ALA A 49 5.25 1.64 28.52
CA ALA A 49 5.30 0.27 29.08
C ALA A 49 3.89 -0.38 29.07
N PRO A 50 3.76 -1.71 28.89
CA PRO A 50 2.51 -2.35 28.46
C PRO A 50 1.66 -2.90 29.63
N ALA A 51 0.34 -2.87 29.49
CA ALA A 51 -0.57 -3.69 30.29
C ALA A 51 -1.27 -4.71 29.38
N ALA A 52 -0.91 -5.98 29.57
CA ALA A 52 -1.50 -7.18 28.98
C ALA A 52 -3.04 -7.18 29.08
N LYS A 53 -3.82 -7.83 28.21
CA LYS A 53 -3.69 -9.12 27.52
C LYS A 53 -4.60 -9.07 26.28
N HIS A 54 -4.17 -9.65 25.16
CA HIS A 54 -4.98 -10.57 24.35
C HIS A 54 -4.08 -11.16 23.27
N ASP A 55 -3.89 -12.48 23.34
CA ASP A 55 -3.13 -13.30 22.40
C ASP A 55 -3.67 -13.13 20.97
N HIS A 56 -2.79 -12.83 20.01
CA HIS A 56 -2.59 -13.49 18.70
C HIS A 56 -1.43 -12.79 17.94
N HIS A 57 -0.53 -13.58 17.37
CA HIS A 57 0.76 -13.25 16.72
C HIS A 57 0.80 -12.00 15.79
N GLU A 58 1.76 -11.09 16.07
CA GLU A 58 2.92 -10.59 15.26
C GLU A 58 2.72 -10.33 13.74
N ALA A 59 3.03 -9.18 13.11
CA ALA A 59 3.68 -7.91 13.48
C ALA A 59 3.24 -6.77 12.53
N ALA A 60 3.08 -5.56 13.08
CA ALA A 60 3.28 -4.28 12.39
C ALA A 60 3.61 -3.25 13.51
N ALA A 61 4.60 -2.37 13.40
CA ALA A 61 4.63 -1.36 12.36
C ALA A 61 6.03 -0.76 12.19
N ALA A 62 6.52 -0.77 10.95
CA ALA A 62 7.31 0.34 10.44
C ALA A 62 6.32 1.44 10.04
N SER A 63 6.35 2.59 10.71
CA SER A 63 5.58 3.75 10.28
C SER A 63 6.30 4.41 9.11
N ALA A 64 5.99 3.93 7.91
CA ALA A 64 6.08 4.73 6.69
C ALA A 64 4.65 5.14 6.35
N ASN A 65 4.47 6.32 5.78
CA ASN A 65 3.22 6.71 5.12
C ASN A 65 3.03 5.87 3.85
N ALA A 66 2.86 4.56 4.03
CA ALA A 66 2.51 3.61 3.00
C ALA A 66 1.01 3.75 2.82
N THR A 67 0.59 4.26 1.66
CA THR A 67 -0.74 3.93 1.15
C THR A 67 -0.87 2.42 1.24
N ALA A 68 -1.76 1.92 2.10
CA ALA A 68 -1.98 0.50 2.25
C ALA A 68 -2.28 -0.10 0.86
N ALA A 69 -1.57 -1.17 0.51
CA ALA A 69 -1.79 -1.89 -0.74
C ALA A 69 -3.26 -2.33 -0.83
N SER A 70 -3.91 -2.12 -1.99
CA SER A 70 -5.32 -2.50 -2.15
C SER A 70 -5.52 -4.00 -2.40
N CYS A 71 -4.47 -4.69 -2.84
CA CYS A 71 -4.45 -6.13 -3.06
C CYS A 71 -3.76 -6.88 -1.91
N THR A 72 -4.25 -8.07 -1.59
CA THR A 72 -3.63 -8.96 -0.61
C THR A 72 -2.59 -9.90 -1.25
N ALA A 73 -1.91 -10.69 -0.42
CA ALA A 73 -1.00 -11.73 -0.91
C ALA A 73 -1.74 -12.83 -1.68
N GLU A 74 -2.98 -13.15 -1.29
CA GLU A 74 -3.85 -14.09 -2.00
C GLU A 74 -4.21 -13.57 -3.40
N ASP A 75 -4.54 -12.28 -3.51
CA ASP A 75 -4.80 -11.64 -4.80
C ASP A 75 -3.60 -11.74 -5.73
N ALA A 76 -2.40 -11.44 -5.20
CA ALA A 76 -1.15 -11.58 -5.94
C ALA A 76 -0.92 -13.02 -6.42
N ALA A 77 -1.24 -14.02 -5.60
CA ALA A 77 -1.13 -15.42 -5.98
C ALA A 77 -2.11 -15.81 -7.11
N GLN A 78 -3.35 -15.30 -7.09
CA GLN A 78 -4.30 -15.53 -8.18
C GLN A 78 -3.84 -14.86 -9.48
N MET A 79 -3.42 -13.59 -9.42
CA MET A 79 -2.88 -12.90 -10.60
C MET A 79 -1.67 -13.63 -11.17
N LYS A 80 -0.72 -14.03 -10.32
CA LYS A 80 0.46 -14.78 -10.72
C LYS A 80 0.12 -16.11 -11.38
N LYS A 81 -0.92 -16.82 -10.92
CA LYS A 81 -1.39 -18.08 -11.50
C LYS A 81 -1.88 -17.91 -12.95
N LEU A 82 -2.48 -16.77 -13.27
CA LEU A 82 -2.94 -16.43 -14.61
C LEU A 82 -1.77 -16.02 -15.52
N GLY A 83 -0.74 -15.40 -14.96
CA GLY A 83 0.50 -15.07 -15.66
C GLY A 83 0.41 -13.81 -16.53
N SER A 84 1.58 -13.45 -17.08
CA SER A 84 1.79 -12.29 -17.96
C SER A 84 1.57 -12.65 -19.43
N GLY A 85 1.75 -11.65 -20.30
CA GLY A 85 1.68 -11.80 -21.75
C GLY A 85 0.30 -11.54 -22.33
N ASN A 86 0.15 -11.94 -23.60
CA ASN A 86 -1.03 -11.63 -24.41
C ASN A 86 -1.92 -12.85 -24.70
N GLY A 87 -1.49 -14.03 -24.24
CA GLY A 87 -2.20 -15.27 -24.46
C GLY A 87 -3.58 -15.29 -23.79
N ASP A 88 -4.46 -16.12 -24.32
CA ASP A 88 -5.77 -16.34 -23.70
C ASP A 88 -5.60 -16.92 -22.28
N GLY A 89 -6.38 -16.40 -21.34
CA GLY A 89 -6.31 -16.79 -19.93
C GLY A 89 -5.25 -16.05 -19.10
N SER A 90 -4.38 -15.24 -19.74
CA SER A 90 -3.46 -14.37 -19.00
C SER A 90 -4.21 -13.27 -18.23
N PHE A 91 -3.62 -12.80 -17.14
CA PHE A 91 -4.22 -11.75 -16.32
C PHE A 91 -4.48 -10.43 -17.12
N PRO A 92 -3.51 -9.92 -17.91
CA PRO A 92 -3.72 -8.73 -18.74
C PRO A 92 -4.84 -8.92 -19.76
N LYS A 93 -4.90 -10.09 -20.41
CA LYS A 93 -5.96 -10.41 -21.37
C LYS A 93 -7.33 -10.41 -20.73
N ILE A 94 -7.50 -11.09 -19.59
CA ILE A 94 -8.76 -11.12 -18.85
C ILE A 94 -9.19 -9.70 -18.47
N THR A 95 -8.26 -8.89 -17.96
CA THR A 95 -8.53 -7.50 -17.57
C THR A 95 -8.94 -6.64 -18.77
N ALA A 96 -8.28 -6.79 -19.92
CA ALA A 96 -8.63 -6.09 -21.16
C ALA A 96 -10.01 -6.51 -21.70
N GLU A 97 -10.35 -7.79 -21.66
CA GLU A 97 -11.67 -8.30 -22.03
C GLU A 97 -12.76 -7.76 -21.11
N CYS A 98 -12.51 -7.71 -19.80
CA CYS A 98 -13.42 -7.13 -18.83
C CYS A 98 -13.62 -5.63 -19.08
N GLY A 99 -12.54 -4.87 -19.31
CA GLY A 99 -12.63 -3.45 -19.66
C GLY A 99 -13.42 -3.21 -20.95
N ARG A 100 -13.22 -4.05 -21.97
CA ARG A 100 -13.93 -3.93 -23.25
C ARG A 100 -15.42 -4.29 -23.14
N SER A 101 -15.77 -5.31 -22.36
CA SER A 101 -17.17 -5.68 -22.09
C SER A 101 -17.90 -4.67 -21.20
N ALA A 102 -17.18 -3.92 -20.35
CA ALA A 102 -17.72 -2.82 -19.56
C ALA A 102 -18.00 -1.55 -20.39
N TYR A 103 -17.46 -1.44 -21.60
CA TYR A 103 -17.71 -0.32 -22.49
C TYR A 103 -18.92 -0.59 -23.40
N ARG A 104 -20.01 0.15 -23.21
CA ARG A 104 -21.22 0.08 -24.05
C ARG A 104 -21.86 1.44 -24.23
N TRP A 105 -22.52 1.66 -25.37
CA TRP A 105 -23.24 2.91 -25.67
C TRP A 105 -22.42 4.17 -25.36
N PHE A 106 -21.15 4.14 -25.78
CA PHE A 106 -20.17 5.20 -25.56
C PHE A 106 -19.78 5.51 -24.10
N ARG A 107 -20.23 4.71 -23.12
CA ARG A 107 -19.89 4.87 -21.70
C ARG A 107 -19.18 3.64 -21.14
N PHE A 108 -18.28 3.89 -20.20
CA PHE A 108 -17.62 2.85 -19.43
C PHE A 108 -18.37 2.59 -18.12
N HIS A 109 -18.51 1.32 -17.76
CA HIS A 109 -19.26 0.89 -16.58
C HIS A 109 -18.31 0.24 -15.58
N SER A 110 -17.78 1.05 -14.66
CA SER A 110 -16.79 0.65 -13.66
C SER A 110 -17.22 -0.57 -12.84
N GLY A 111 -18.49 -0.64 -12.43
CA GLY A 111 -19.02 -1.78 -11.67
C GLY A 111 -19.03 -3.09 -12.46
N ASP A 112 -19.29 -3.02 -13.77
CA ASP A 112 -19.26 -4.20 -14.65
C ASP A 112 -17.83 -4.69 -14.86
N MET A 113 -16.87 -3.77 -15.02
CA MET A 113 -15.46 -4.14 -15.10
C MET A 113 -14.98 -4.79 -13.79
N SER A 114 -15.24 -4.15 -12.63
CA SER A 114 -14.84 -4.69 -11.33
C SER A 114 -15.41 -6.09 -11.12
N SER A 115 -16.72 -6.26 -11.35
CA SER A 115 -17.41 -7.55 -11.21
C SER A 115 -16.85 -8.60 -12.18
N CYS A 116 -16.53 -8.21 -13.41
CA CYS A 116 -15.93 -9.12 -14.38
C CYS A 116 -14.53 -9.59 -13.95
N VAL A 117 -13.68 -8.65 -13.52
CA VAL A 117 -12.31 -8.96 -13.07
C VAL A 117 -12.36 -9.89 -11.86
N GLN A 118 -13.14 -9.55 -10.84
CA GLN A 118 -13.29 -10.39 -9.64
C GLN A 118 -13.75 -11.81 -9.99
N ARG A 119 -14.81 -11.96 -10.81
CA ARG A 119 -15.33 -13.28 -11.16
C ARG A 119 -14.35 -14.12 -11.95
N ARG A 120 -13.56 -13.52 -12.85
CA ARG A 120 -12.66 -14.27 -13.76
C ARG A 120 -11.28 -14.52 -13.17
N THR A 121 -10.86 -13.72 -12.20
CA THR A 121 -9.52 -13.80 -11.59
C THR A 121 -9.54 -14.25 -10.13
N SER A 122 -10.71 -14.24 -9.49
CA SER A 122 -10.90 -14.57 -8.07
C SER A 122 -10.13 -13.67 -7.10
N ILE A 123 -9.77 -12.46 -7.53
CA ILE A 123 -9.21 -11.42 -6.64
C ILE A 123 -10.32 -10.68 -5.89
N SER A 124 -9.93 -10.04 -4.78
CA SER A 124 -10.79 -9.20 -3.96
C SER A 124 -11.34 -7.99 -4.73
N GLU A 125 -12.49 -7.49 -4.29
CA GLU A 125 -13.11 -6.28 -4.87
C GLU A 125 -12.21 -5.05 -4.77
N THR A 126 -11.54 -4.88 -3.63
CA THR A 126 -10.61 -3.77 -3.39
C THR A 126 -9.42 -3.84 -4.35
N CYS A 127 -8.89 -5.03 -4.62
CA CYS A 127 -7.84 -5.22 -5.61
C CYS A 127 -8.34 -4.96 -7.05
N ALA A 128 -9.52 -5.47 -7.39
CA ALA A 128 -10.12 -5.27 -8.71
C ALA A 128 -10.33 -3.78 -9.05
N ALA A 129 -10.66 -2.96 -8.06
CA ALA A 129 -10.84 -1.51 -8.22
C ALA A 129 -9.60 -0.80 -8.79
N CYS A 130 -8.39 -1.30 -8.52
CA CYS A 130 -7.15 -0.74 -9.08
C CYS A 130 -7.10 -0.83 -10.62
N PHE A 131 -7.65 -1.90 -11.19
CA PHE A 131 -7.66 -2.12 -12.63
C PHE A 131 -8.80 -1.37 -13.33
N VAL A 132 -9.89 -1.06 -12.60
CA VAL A 132 -11.01 -0.28 -13.12
C VAL A 132 -10.57 1.11 -13.54
N ALA A 133 -9.75 1.78 -12.73
CA ALA A 133 -9.20 3.09 -13.06
C ALA A 133 -8.37 3.07 -14.35
N ALA A 134 -7.59 2.00 -14.56
CA ALA A 134 -6.83 1.83 -15.79
C ALA A 134 -7.73 1.57 -17.01
N GLY A 135 -8.82 0.80 -16.85
CA GLY A 135 -9.81 0.59 -17.90
C GLY A 135 -10.52 1.88 -18.31
N GLN A 136 -10.92 2.70 -17.32
CA GLN A 136 -11.53 4.02 -17.57
C GLN A 136 -10.56 4.94 -18.33
N TYR A 137 -9.31 5.02 -17.88
CA TYR A 137 -8.27 5.79 -18.59
C TYR A 137 -8.09 5.32 -20.04
N GLY A 138 -8.11 4.00 -20.28
CA GLY A 138 -8.03 3.43 -21.62
C GLY A 138 -9.15 3.91 -22.54
N VAL A 139 -10.37 4.07 -22.01
CA VAL A 139 -11.52 4.60 -22.76
C VAL A 139 -11.43 6.11 -22.97
N ASP A 140 -10.92 6.86 -22.01
CA ASP A 140 -10.89 8.33 -22.08
C ASP A 140 -9.72 8.86 -22.90
N HIS A 141 -8.56 8.20 -22.84
CA HIS A 141 -7.31 8.71 -23.39
C HIS A 141 -6.71 7.84 -24.51
N CYS A 142 -7.00 6.54 -24.50
CA CYS A 142 -6.36 5.57 -25.41
C CYS A 142 -7.36 4.82 -26.29
N LYS A 143 -8.58 5.38 -26.43
CA LYS A 143 -9.71 4.70 -27.08
C LYS A 143 -9.39 4.21 -28.48
N LEU A 144 -8.75 5.04 -29.29
CA LEU A 144 -8.44 4.71 -30.69
C LEU A 144 -7.45 3.55 -30.77
N GLN A 145 -6.45 3.55 -29.90
CA GLN A 145 -5.39 2.55 -29.87
C GLN A 145 -5.90 1.23 -29.27
N CYS A 146 -6.69 1.29 -28.21
CA CYS A 146 -7.06 0.13 -27.40
C CYS A 146 -8.42 -0.49 -27.75
N LEU A 147 -9.42 0.32 -28.14
CA LEU A 147 -10.76 -0.19 -28.50
C LEU A 147 -10.90 -0.43 -30.00
N PHE A 148 -10.34 0.45 -30.83
CA PHE A 148 -10.36 0.31 -32.29
C PHE A 148 -9.13 -0.41 -32.85
N GLY A 149 -8.04 -0.49 -32.09
CA GLY A 149 -6.87 -1.32 -32.39
C GLY A 149 -6.85 -2.64 -31.61
N SER A 150 -5.66 -3.22 -31.48
CA SER A 150 -5.45 -4.34 -30.56
C SER A 150 -5.12 -3.83 -29.16
N TRP A 151 -5.76 -4.43 -28.16
CA TRP A 151 -5.52 -4.13 -26.75
C TRP A 151 -4.06 -4.35 -26.32
N CYS A 152 -3.34 -5.26 -26.98
CA CYS A 152 -1.93 -5.55 -26.76
C CYS A 152 -1.02 -4.99 -27.88
N SER A 153 -1.52 -4.05 -28.68
CA SER A 153 -0.64 -3.35 -29.62
C SER A 153 0.31 -2.43 -28.86
N GLU A 154 1.52 -2.23 -29.39
CA GLU A 154 2.48 -1.28 -28.83
C GLU A 154 1.90 0.14 -28.67
N GLY A 155 1.01 0.55 -29.60
CA GLY A 155 0.30 1.82 -29.48
C GLY A 155 -0.66 1.89 -28.29
N CYS A 156 -1.38 0.81 -27.99
CA CYS A 156 -2.25 0.76 -26.82
C CYS A 156 -1.43 0.69 -25.52
N LEU A 157 -0.46 -0.22 -25.45
CA LEU A 157 0.40 -0.40 -24.28
C LEU A 157 1.21 0.87 -23.96
N GLY A 158 1.74 1.53 -24.99
CA GLY A 158 2.44 2.80 -24.85
C GLY A 158 1.53 3.91 -24.32
N CYS A 159 0.30 4.01 -24.83
CA CYS A 159 -0.67 5.00 -24.39
C CYS A 159 -1.15 4.75 -22.94
N SER A 160 -1.42 3.49 -22.59
CA SER A 160 -1.93 3.10 -21.28
C SER A 160 -0.86 2.92 -20.21
N SER A 161 0.43 2.95 -20.57
CA SER A 161 1.58 2.77 -19.67
C SER A 161 1.43 3.49 -18.31
N LYS A 162 1.07 4.78 -18.32
CA LYS A 162 0.86 5.55 -17.09
C LYS A 162 -0.25 4.99 -16.20
N ALA A 163 -1.34 4.56 -16.81
CA ALA A 163 -2.46 3.95 -16.10
C ALA A 163 -2.11 2.54 -15.58
N SER A 164 -1.32 1.77 -16.33
CA SER A 164 -0.78 0.47 -15.87
C SER A 164 0.12 0.65 -14.65
N MET A 165 1.01 1.64 -14.66
CA MET A 165 1.84 1.99 -13.50
C MET A 165 1.00 2.42 -12.30
N ALA A 166 -0.03 3.26 -12.51
CA ALA A 166 -0.93 3.66 -11.44
C ALA A 166 -1.69 2.46 -10.85
N ALA A 167 -2.11 1.49 -11.69
CA ALA A 167 -2.74 0.26 -11.22
C ALA A 167 -1.78 -0.61 -10.41
N GLN A 168 -0.51 -0.72 -10.81
CA GLN A 168 0.51 -1.43 -10.02
C GLN A 168 0.74 -0.80 -8.66
N VAL A 169 0.85 0.53 -8.60
CA VAL A 169 1.00 1.27 -7.34
C VAL A 169 -0.23 1.09 -6.45
N CYS A 170 -1.44 1.17 -7.03
CA CYS A 170 -2.69 0.93 -6.30
C CYS A 170 -2.76 -0.50 -5.74
N ALA A 171 -2.38 -1.48 -6.56
CA ALA A 171 -2.38 -2.89 -6.18
C ALA A 171 -1.41 -3.14 -5.03
N GLY A 172 -0.23 -2.51 -5.06
CA GLY A 172 0.81 -2.66 -4.05
C GLY A 172 1.43 -4.06 -4.02
N VAL A 173 1.23 -4.84 -5.08
CA VAL A 173 1.76 -6.19 -5.31
C VAL A 173 2.26 -6.30 -6.75
N ALA A 174 3.04 -7.35 -7.05
CA ALA A 174 3.45 -7.63 -8.42
C ALA A 174 2.24 -8.01 -9.28
N VAL A 175 1.95 -7.20 -10.30
CA VAL A 175 0.87 -7.43 -11.27
C VAL A 175 1.50 -7.97 -12.56
N PRO A 176 0.99 -9.08 -13.12
CA PRO A 176 1.44 -9.56 -14.43
C PRO A 176 1.13 -8.54 -15.54
N GLU A 177 2.10 -8.28 -16.41
CA GLU A 177 2.00 -7.28 -17.48
C GLU A 177 1.75 -7.92 -18.85
N ALA A 178 1.21 -7.13 -19.78
CA ALA A 178 1.10 -7.48 -21.20
C ALA A 178 2.47 -7.32 -21.89
N GLU A 179 2.66 -8.00 -23.02
CA GLU A 179 3.96 -8.09 -23.73
C GLU A 179 3.91 -7.64 -25.19
#